data_AF-A0A317Z436-F1
#
_entry.id   AF-A0A317Z436-F1
#
_cell.length_a   1.000
_cell.length_b   1.000
_cell.length_c   1.000
_cell.angle_alpha   90.00
_cell.angle_beta   90.00
_cell.angle_gamma   90.00
#
_symmetry.space_group_name_H-M   'P 1'
#
loop_
_entity.id
_entity.type
_entity.pdbx_description
1 polymer ?
#
loop_
_entity_poly.entity_id
_entity_poly.type
_entity_poly.pdbx_seq_one_letter_code
_entity_poly.pdbx_strand_id
1 'polypeptide(L)'
;AGALKKFGLEDHSVDLTQKEHVDQYCAVYQATDKYLVGGQQMADCFEKAFGARYEQLLSFGSPRLTTYRHIDRHAHQQKLKKQLGIQNKVAVYLPTYR
;
A
#
# COMPACT_ATOMS: atom_id res chain seq x y z
N ALA A 1 7.68 1.93 3.30
CA ALA A 1 6.87 0.81 2.78
C ALA A 1 6.87 0.90 1.27
N GLY A 2 7.66 0.10 0.57
CA GLY A 2 7.59 0.00 -0.90
C GLY A 2 6.70 -1.17 -1.30
N ALA A 3 6.33 -1.25 -2.57
CA ALA A 3 5.73 -2.47 -3.09
C ALA A 3 6.80 -3.56 -3.23
N LEU A 4 6.45 -4.80 -2.93
CA LEU A 4 7.34 -5.96 -3.10
C LEU A 4 7.26 -6.55 -4.51
N LYS A 5 6.14 -6.32 -5.20
CA LYS A 5 5.92 -6.71 -6.60
C LYS A 5 5.95 -5.47 -7.47
N LYS A 6 6.29 -5.64 -8.74
CA LYS A 6 5.99 -4.61 -9.75
C LYS A 6 4.48 -4.54 -9.99
N PHE A 7 4.00 -3.36 -10.34
CA PHE A 7 2.59 -3.07 -10.55
C PHE A 7 2.46 -1.84 -11.47
N GLY A 8 1.24 -1.55 -11.91
CA GLY A 8 0.98 -0.45 -12.82
C GLY A 8 1.75 -0.61 -14.13
N LEU A 9 2.39 0.45 -14.61
CA LEU A 9 3.19 0.42 -15.83
C LEU A 9 4.48 -0.41 -15.70
N GLU A 10 4.90 -0.75 -14.48
CA GLU A 10 6.02 -1.66 -14.28
C GLU A 10 5.60 -3.14 -14.24
N ASP A 11 4.29 -3.44 -14.23
CA ASP A 11 3.80 -4.81 -14.21
C ASP A 11 4.22 -5.56 -15.49
N HIS A 12 4.66 -6.81 -15.34
CA HIS A 12 5.12 -7.62 -16.45
C HIS A 12 3.99 -7.99 -17.43
N SER A 13 2.73 -7.90 -17.00
CA SER A 13 1.59 -8.20 -17.86
C SER A 13 1.21 -7.04 -18.76
N VAL A 14 1.80 -5.86 -18.56
CA VAL A 14 1.50 -4.66 -19.34
C VAL A 14 2.47 -4.58 -20.52
N ASP A 15 1.93 -4.71 -21.73
CA ASP A 15 2.69 -4.45 -22.95
C ASP A 15 2.76 -2.94 -23.21
N LEU A 16 3.91 -2.35 -22.90
CA LEU A 16 4.15 -0.91 -23.09
C LEU A 16 4.19 -0.49 -24.56
N THR A 17 4.30 -1.42 -25.50
CA THR A 17 4.23 -1.12 -26.94
C THR A 17 2.78 -0.93 -27.41
N GLN A 18 1.81 -1.47 -26.66
CA GLN A 18 0.39 -1.36 -26.99
C GLN A 18 -0.23 -0.10 -26.37
N LYS A 19 -0.16 0.99 -27.14
CA LYS A 19 -0.56 2.32 -26.71
C LYS A 19 -1.97 2.41 -26.11
N GLU A 20 -2.95 1.77 -26.71
CA GLU A 20 -4.34 1.82 -26.22
C GLU A 20 -4.48 1.26 -24.79
N HIS A 21 -3.76 0.18 -24.47
CA HIS A 21 -3.79 -0.40 -23.13
C HIS A 21 -3.07 0.50 -22.13
N VAL A 22 -1.92 1.05 -22.52
CA VAL A 22 -1.21 2.02 -21.68
C VAL A 22 -2.08 3.25 -21.40
N ASP A 23 -2.79 3.76 -22.40
CA ASP A 23 -3.67 4.92 -22.26
C ASP A 23 -4.83 4.65 -21.28
N GLN A 24 -5.37 3.43 -21.23
CA GLN A 24 -6.38 3.03 -20.23
C GLN A 24 -5.83 3.06 -18.79
N TYR A 25 -4.60 2.56 -18.58
CA TYR A 25 -3.93 2.63 -17.28
C TYR A 25 -3.68 4.10 -16.89
N CYS A 26 -3.13 4.89 -17.83
CA CYS A 26 -2.85 6.29 -17.62
C CYS A 26 -4.11 7.12 -17.33
N ALA A 27 -5.26 6.80 -17.92
CA ALA A 27 -6.52 7.51 -17.64
C ALA A 27 -6.90 7.43 -16.15
N VAL A 28 -6.71 6.27 -15.51
CA VAL A 28 -6.96 6.10 -14.07
C VAL A 28 -5.94 6.88 -13.24
N TYR A 29 -4.66 6.83 -13.63
CA TYR A 29 -3.59 7.50 -12.88
C TYR A 29 -3.69 9.03 -12.98
N GLN A 30 -4.02 9.55 -14.16
CA GLN A 30 -4.20 10.98 -14.39
C GLN A 30 -5.44 11.55 -13.70
N ALA A 31 -6.45 10.72 -13.42
CA ALA A 31 -7.61 11.11 -12.61
C ALA A 31 -7.28 11.25 -11.11
N THR A 32 -6.08 10.87 -10.66
CA THR A 32 -5.68 10.95 -9.25
C THR A 32 -4.94 12.25 -8.96
N ASP A 33 -5.58 13.15 -8.20
CA ASP A 33 -4.97 14.44 -7.84
C ASP A 33 -3.78 14.31 -6.89
N LYS A 34 -3.90 13.41 -5.90
CA LYS A 34 -2.91 13.21 -4.83
C LYS A 34 -2.80 11.74 -4.44
N TYR A 35 -1.58 11.30 -4.13
CA TYR A 35 -1.25 9.99 -3.62
C TYR A 35 -0.70 10.10 -2.20
N LEU A 36 -1.30 9.38 -1.25
CA LEU A 36 -0.71 9.19 0.07
C LEU A 36 0.43 8.17 -0.02
N VAL A 37 1.61 8.54 0.48
CA VAL A 37 2.78 7.66 0.49
C VAL A 37 3.27 7.36 1.90
N GLY A 38 3.64 6.10 2.11
CA GLY A 38 4.12 5.56 3.37
C GLY A 38 5.57 5.93 3.71
N GLY A 39 6.30 6.54 2.78
CA GLY A 39 7.72 6.87 2.87
C GLY A 39 8.36 6.94 1.48
N GLN A 40 9.62 7.35 1.42
CA GLN A 40 10.30 7.65 0.15
C GLN A 40 10.29 6.48 -0.84
N GLN A 41 10.52 5.24 -0.38
CA GLN A 41 10.49 4.10 -1.30
C GLN A 41 9.13 3.90 -1.98
N MET A 42 8.03 4.32 -1.35
CA MET A 42 6.70 4.25 -1.97
C MET A 42 6.52 5.33 -3.03
N ALA A 43 7.02 6.54 -2.75
CA ALA A 43 7.05 7.64 -3.70
C ALA A 43 7.77 7.23 -4.97
N ASP A 44 8.99 6.69 -4.85
CA ASP A 44 9.79 6.23 -5.99
C ASP A 44 9.08 5.14 -6.80
N CYS A 45 8.34 4.24 -6.14
CA CYS A 45 7.52 3.24 -6.83
C CYS A 45 6.34 3.88 -7.58
N PHE A 46 5.66 4.87 -7.00
CA PHE A 46 4.50 5.51 -7.62
C PHE A 46 4.88 6.41 -8.79
N GLU A 47 6.03 7.07 -8.72
CA GLU A 47 6.58 7.82 -9.86
C GLU A 47 6.78 6.90 -11.07
N LYS A 48 7.34 5.70 -10.87
CA LYS A 48 7.61 4.74 -11.96
C LYS A 48 6.35 3.99 -12.42
N ALA A 49 5.55 3.48 -11.49
CA ALA A 49 4.42 2.63 -11.79
C ALA A 49 3.19 3.40 -12.30
N PHE A 50 3.00 4.64 -11.83
CA PHE A 50 1.83 5.46 -12.15
C PHE A 50 2.16 6.72 -12.94
N GLY A 51 3.44 7.08 -13.09
CA GLY A 51 3.81 8.39 -13.64
C GLY A 51 3.44 9.55 -12.70
N ALA A 52 3.33 9.28 -11.40
CA ALA A 52 2.98 10.31 -10.41
C ALA A 52 4.07 11.40 -10.37
N ARG A 53 3.66 12.66 -10.28
CA ARG A 53 4.59 13.80 -10.10
C ARG A 53 4.83 14.08 -8.63
N TYR A 54 5.98 14.66 -8.30
CA TYR A 54 6.35 15.01 -6.93
C TYR A 54 5.26 15.80 -6.19
N GLU A 55 4.62 16.77 -6.85
CA GLU A 55 3.57 17.59 -6.24
C GLU A 55 2.29 16.81 -5.94
N GLN A 56 2.10 15.64 -6.56
CA GLN A 56 0.98 14.74 -6.30
C GLN A 56 1.25 13.86 -5.07
N LEU A 57 2.49 13.75 -4.58
CA LEU A 57 2.85 12.84 -3.50
C LEU A 57 2.72 13.50 -2.11
N LEU A 58 1.96 12.86 -1.22
CA LEU A 58 1.70 13.31 0.14
C LEU A 58 2.31 12.34 1.16
N SER A 59 3.44 12.73 1.74
CA SER A 59 4.25 11.91 2.67
C SER A 59 3.71 11.90 4.12
N PHE A 60 2.43 11.60 4.29
CA PHE A 60 1.78 11.54 5.61
C PHE A 60 1.74 10.14 6.23
N GLY A 61 2.21 9.11 5.53
CA GLY A 61 2.08 7.74 5.98
C GLY A 61 0.72 7.12 5.59
N SER A 62 0.36 6.01 6.24
CA SER A 62 -0.93 5.36 6.03
C SER A 62 -1.93 5.75 7.13
N PRO A 63 -3.06 6.41 6.80
CA PRO A 63 -4.08 6.77 7.80
C PRO A 63 -4.60 5.57 8.60
N ARG A 64 -4.62 4.37 7.99
CA ARG A 64 -5.01 3.13 8.66
C ARG A 64 -4.11 2.78 9.85
N LEU A 65 -2.86 3.22 9.83
CA LEU A 65 -1.92 2.96 10.93
C LEU A 65 -2.03 3.97 12.06
N THR A 66 -2.72 5.10 11.85
CA THR A 66 -2.83 6.19 12.82
C THR A 66 -3.44 5.74 14.15
N THR A 67 -4.50 4.93 14.12
CA THR A 67 -5.15 4.41 15.34
C THR A 67 -4.16 3.68 16.26
N TYR A 68 -3.21 2.93 15.70
CA TYR A 68 -2.23 2.16 16.47
C TYR A 68 -1.18 3.02 17.19
N ARG A 69 -1.10 4.32 16.87
CA ARG A 69 -0.27 5.28 17.60
C ARG A 69 -0.95 5.83 18.86
N HIS A 70 -2.28 5.74 18.94
CA HIS A 70 -3.07 6.38 19.99
C HIS A 70 -3.70 5.39 20.98
N ILE A 71 -3.56 4.09 20.74
CA ILE A 71 -4.07 3.05 21.64
C ILE A 71 -2.96 2.45 22.49
N ASP A 72 -3.31 2.03 23.70
CA ASP A 72 -2.48 1.08 24.46
C ASP A 72 -2.50 -0.27 23.74
N ARG A 73 -1.40 -0.57 23.06
CA ARG A 73 -1.22 -1.80 22.28
C ARG A 73 -1.29 -3.04 23.16
N HIS A 74 -0.79 -3.00 24.39
CA HIS A 74 -0.80 -4.14 25.30
C HIS A 74 -2.22 -4.42 25.79
N ALA A 75 -2.93 -3.37 26.25
CA ALA A 75 -4.32 -3.52 26.67
C ALA A 75 -5.22 -4.00 25.51
N HIS A 76 -5.04 -3.44 24.32
CA HIS A 76 -5.78 -3.85 23.13
C HIS A 76 -5.51 -5.31 22.73
N GLN A 77 -4.24 -5.74 22.79
CA GLN A 77 -3.86 -7.13 22.53
C GLN A 77 -4.51 -8.09 23.55
N GLN A 78 -4.50 -7.75 24.85
CA GLN A 78 -5.11 -8.59 25.88
C GLN A 78 -6.63 -8.68 25.72
N LYS A 79 -7.30 -7.57 25.38
CA LYS A 79 -8.72 -7.54 25.06
C LYS A 79 -9.04 -8.48 23.89
N LEU A 80 -8.30 -8.39 22.79
CA LEU A 80 -8.47 -9.26 21.62
C LEU A 80 -8.25 -10.74 21.95
N LYS A 81 -7.18 -11.05 22.69
CA LYS A 81 -6.92 -12.42 23.16
C LYS A 81 -8.08 -12.98 23.97
N LYS A 82 -8.62 -12.21 24.91
CA LYS A 82 -9.78 -12.60 25.71
C LYS A 82 -11.02 -12.84 24.85
N GLN A 83 -11.30 -11.94 23.91
CA GLN A 83 -12.44 -12.06 22.98
C GLN A 83 -12.34 -13.30 22.08
N LEU A 84 -11.13 -13.67 21.68
CA LEU A 84 -10.87 -14.83 20.82
C LEU A 84 -10.55 -16.12 21.59
N GLY A 85 -10.58 -16.10 22.94
CA GLY A 85 -10.28 -17.27 23.77
C GLY A 85 -8.81 -17.73 23.74
N ILE A 86 -7.87 -16.86 23.40
CA ILE A 86 -6.45 -17.21 23.21
C ILE A 86 -5.64 -16.96 24.49
N GLN A 87 -5.06 -18.01 25.06
CA GLN A 87 -4.23 -17.92 26.27
C GLN A 87 -2.72 -17.89 25.96
N ASN A 88 -2.30 -18.57 24.90
CA ASN A 88 -0.88 -18.76 24.55
C ASN A 88 -0.31 -17.63 23.68
N LYS A 89 0.98 -17.74 23.32
CA LYS A 89 1.59 -16.88 22.29
C LYS A 89 0.88 -17.09 20.95
N VAL A 90 0.82 -16.04 20.13
CA VAL A 90 0.14 -16.05 18.83
C VAL A 90 1.18 -15.97 17.72
N ALA A 91 1.09 -16.87 16.75
CA ALA A 91 1.72 -16.73 15.45
C ALA A 91 0.64 -16.40 14.42
N VAL A 92 0.89 -15.41 13.57
CA VAL A 92 -0.02 -15.02 12.49
C VAL A 92 0.64 -15.37 11.16
N TYR A 93 0.02 -16.27 10.41
CA TYR A 93 0.48 -16.67 9.09
C TYR A 93 -0.36 -15.97 8.02
N LEU A 94 0.30 -15.17 7.17
CA LEU A 94 -0.33 -14.34 6.13
C LEU A 94 0.29 -14.66 4.76
N PRO A 95 0.03 -15.85 4.18
CA PRO A 95 0.53 -16.16 2.85
C PRO A 95 -0.18 -15.30 1.80
N THR A 96 0.54 -14.93 0.74
CA THR A 96 -0.11 -14.41 -0.47
C THR A 96 -0.76 -15.56 -1.24
N TYR A 97 -1.81 -15.26 -2.01
CA TYR A 97 -2.36 -16.19 -2.99
C TYR A 97 -1.24 -16.71 -3.92
N ARG A 98 -1.30 -18.00 -4.26
CA ARG A 98 -0.36 -18.68 -5.16
C ARG A 98 -1.02 -18.94 -6.49
#